data_AF-A0A7C4NW01-F1
#
_entry.id   AF-A0A7C4NW01-F1
#
_cell.length_a   1.000
_cell.length_b   1.000
_cell.length_c   1.000
_cell.angle_alpha   90.00
_cell.angle_beta   90.00
_cell.angle_gamma   90.00
#
_symmetry.space_group_name_H-M   'P 1'
#
loop_
_entity.id
_entity.type
_entity.pdbx_description
1 polymer ?
#
loop_
_entity_poly.entity_id
_entity_poly.type
_entity_poly.pdbx_seq_one_letter_code
_entity_poly.pdbx_strand_id
1 'polypeptide(L)'
;MFPTYDVIVVGAGHAGCEAAVAAANLGCRVLLVTMNMQTIGQMSCNPAMGGVAKGQIVREVDALCGYSGIVTDYTMVQFRMLNRSKGPAMWSPRAQNDRMAFAAQWRRMLEAHPNIDFWQEMVTGLIVKDGRACGVYTGLGLEIPGRSVVLTNGTFLNGIIHIGEKRFGGGRAGESAARGITEQLVALGFESGRMKTGTPPRLDGRTIDYARMEVQPGDDPPGKFSYT
;
A
#
# COMPACT_ATOMS: atom_id res chain seq x y z
N MET A 1 -27.85 -8.70 4.89
CA MET A 1 -27.02 -9.67 4.15
C MET A 1 -26.16 -8.88 3.19
N PHE A 2 -24.84 -9.09 3.15
CA PHE A 2 -23.96 -8.36 2.22
C PHE A 2 -24.29 -8.75 0.77
N PRO A 3 -24.22 -7.80 -0.19
CA PRO A 3 -24.25 -8.16 -1.59
C PRO A 3 -23.03 -9.03 -1.95
N THR A 4 -23.13 -9.78 -3.04
CA THR A 4 -21.97 -10.51 -3.57
C THR A 4 -21.07 -9.54 -4.33
N TYR A 5 -19.82 -9.43 -3.91
CA TYR A 5 -18.79 -8.66 -4.59
C TYR A 5 -18.11 -9.48 -5.67
N ASP A 6 -17.64 -8.82 -6.73
CA ASP A 6 -16.83 -9.46 -7.76
C ASP A 6 -15.40 -9.68 -7.25
N VAL A 7 -14.85 -8.70 -6.55
CA VAL A 7 -13.51 -8.74 -5.96
C VAL A 7 -13.55 -8.21 -4.52
N ILE A 8 -13.04 -8.98 -3.58
CA ILE A 8 -12.78 -8.50 -2.22
C ILE A 8 -11.27 -8.27 -2.08
N VAL A 9 -10.86 -7.05 -1.77
CA VAL A 9 -9.45 -6.71 -1.51
C VAL A 9 -9.24 -6.57 -0.01
N VAL A 10 -8.34 -7.38 0.55
CA VAL A 10 -8.02 -7.39 1.98
C VAL A 10 -6.72 -6.63 2.22
N GLY A 11 -6.84 -5.49 2.88
CA GLY A 11 -5.77 -4.54 3.16
C GLY A 11 -5.83 -3.34 2.22
N ALA A 12 -5.73 -2.13 2.76
CA ALA A 12 -5.72 -0.88 2.00
C ALA A 12 -4.33 -0.21 1.97
N GLY A 13 -3.27 -1.02 1.86
CA GLY A 13 -1.92 -0.53 1.56
C GLY A 13 -1.75 -0.19 0.07
N HIS A 14 -0.53 0.15 -0.36
CA HIS A 14 -0.25 0.52 -1.75
C HIS A 14 -0.77 -0.53 -2.77
N ALA A 15 -0.49 -1.81 -2.53
CA ALA A 15 -0.95 -2.89 -3.39
C ALA A 15 -2.49 -3.05 -3.37
N GLY A 16 -3.12 -2.90 -2.21
CA GLY A 16 -4.57 -3.00 -2.08
C GLY A 16 -5.31 -1.84 -2.74
N CYS A 17 -4.74 -0.63 -2.66
CA CYS A 17 -5.28 0.54 -3.36
C CYS A 17 -5.25 0.32 -4.89
N GLU A 18 -4.11 -0.12 -5.44
CA GLU A 18 -3.99 -0.43 -6.87
C GLU A 18 -4.91 -1.59 -7.29
N ALA A 19 -4.96 -2.67 -6.51
CA ALA A 19 -5.84 -3.81 -6.81
C ALA A 19 -7.31 -3.39 -6.84
N ALA A 20 -7.73 -2.52 -5.92
CA ALA A 20 -9.10 -2.03 -5.85
C ALA A 20 -9.45 -1.17 -7.07
N VAL A 21 -8.62 -0.18 -7.41
CA VAL A 21 -8.89 0.68 -8.59
C VAL A 21 -8.76 -0.09 -9.90
N ALA A 22 -7.82 -1.03 -10.02
CA ALA A 22 -7.69 -1.84 -11.22
C ALA A 22 -8.94 -2.69 -11.48
N ALA A 23 -9.44 -3.39 -10.45
CA ALA A 23 -10.68 -4.16 -10.56
C ALA A 23 -11.90 -3.25 -10.82
N ALA A 24 -11.98 -2.12 -10.14
CA ALA A 24 -13.11 -1.21 -10.24
C ALA A 24 -13.16 -0.50 -11.62
N ASN A 25 -12.01 -0.14 -12.20
CA ASN A 25 -11.86 0.41 -13.55
C ASN A 25 -12.29 -0.61 -14.63
N LEU A 26 -12.19 -1.91 -14.35
CA LEU A 26 -12.71 -2.99 -15.20
C LEU A 26 -14.22 -3.23 -15.01
N GLY A 27 -14.90 -2.42 -14.19
CA GLY A 27 -16.34 -2.50 -13.94
C GLY A 27 -16.75 -3.50 -12.86
N CYS A 28 -15.81 -4.10 -12.13
CA CYS A 28 -16.12 -5.00 -11.03
C CYS A 28 -16.66 -4.24 -9.81
N ARG A 29 -17.62 -4.83 -9.09
CA ARG A 29 -17.98 -4.36 -7.74
C ARG A 29 -16.93 -4.83 -6.74
N VAL A 30 -16.24 -3.89 -6.13
CA VAL A 30 -15.10 -4.14 -5.24
C VAL A 30 -15.47 -3.81 -3.80
N LEU A 31 -15.11 -4.70 -2.88
CA LEU A 31 -15.06 -4.38 -1.45
C LEU A 31 -13.62 -4.25 -1.00
N LEU A 32 -13.21 -3.07 -0.54
CA LEU A 32 -11.92 -2.84 0.07
C LEU A 32 -12.04 -2.92 1.60
N VAL A 33 -11.52 -4.00 2.19
CA VAL A 33 -11.55 -4.25 3.63
C VAL A 33 -10.24 -3.83 4.26
N THR A 34 -10.28 -3.06 5.34
CA THR A 34 -9.07 -2.63 6.07
C THR A 34 -9.31 -2.53 7.56
N MET A 35 -8.28 -2.77 8.38
CA MET A 35 -8.40 -2.66 9.84
C MET A 35 -8.61 -1.21 10.29
N ASN A 36 -8.10 -0.24 9.54
CA ASN A 36 -8.23 1.18 9.85
C ASN A 36 -8.26 2.03 8.57
N MET A 37 -9.40 2.66 8.29
CA MET A 37 -9.61 3.51 7.12
C MET A 37 -8.79 4.80 7.17
N GLN A 38 -8.30 5.22 8.33
CA GLN A 38 -7.40 6.37 8.44
C GLN A 38 -5.99 6.08 7.92
N THR A 39 -5.65 4.80 7.69
CA THR A 39 -4.31 4.36 7.27
C THR A 39 -4.23 3.91 5.81
N ILE A 40 -5.28 4.18 5.03
CA ILE A 40 -5.34 3.91 3.58
C ILE A 40 -4.16 4.60 2.88
N GLY A 41 -3.42 3.84 2.07
CA GLY A 41 -2.29 4.37 1.29
C GLY A 41 -1.13 4.90 2.14
N GLN A 42 -1.06 4.61 3.44
CA GLN A 42 -0.06 5.19 4.33
C GLN A 42 1.37 4.75 4.00
N MET A 43 2.23 5.73 3.70
CA MET A 43 3.67 5.56 3.58
C MET A 43 4.30 5.25 4.95
N SER A 44 4.61 3.99 5.21
CA SER A 44 5.11 3.56 6.53
C SER A 44 6.62 3.75 6.71
N CYS A 45 7.38 3.69 5.62
CA CYS A 45 8.84 3.76 5.65
C CYS A 45 9.34 5.10 5.10
N ASN A 46 9.75 5.15 3.83
CA ASN A 46 10.32 6.35 3.21
C ASN A 46 9.20 7.28 2.71
N PRO A 47 9.27 8.61 2.94
CA PRO A 47 8.37 9.59 2.31
C PRO A 47 8.71 9.82 0.81
N ALA A 48 8.89 8.76 0.03
CA ALA A 48 9.35 8.87 -1.36
C ALA A 48 8.77 7.78 -2.26
N MET A 49 8.49 8.17 -3.51
CA MET A 49 8.11 7.28 -4.61
C MET A 49 9.20 7.26 -5.69
N GLY A 50 9.34 6.12 -6.38
CA GLY A 50 10.38 5.92 -7.38
C GLY A 50 11.79 5.69 -6.80
N GLY A 51 12.80 6.12 -7.54
CA GLY A 51 14.19 5.68 -7.38
C GLY A 51 14.56 4.57 -8.36
N VAL A 52 15.79 4.07 -8.34
CA VAL A 52 16.27 3.05 -9.31
C VAL A 52 15.33 1.84 -9.35
N ALA A 53 14.93 1.42 -10.55
CA ALA A 53 13.93 0.40 -10.87
C ALA A 53 12.49 0.74 -10.44
N LYS A 54 12.32 1.31 -9.24
CA LYS A 54 11.01 1.72 -8.71
C LYS A 54 10.36 2.81 -9.56
N GLY A 55 11.17 3.73 -10.09
CA GLY A 55 10.70 4.84 -10.91
C GLY A 55 10.07 4.35 -12.21
N GLN A 56 10.72 3.38 -12.87
CA GLN A 56 10.20 2.73 -14.07
C GLN A 56 8.89 2.01 -13.76
N ILE A 57 8.86 1.18 -12.70
CA ILE A 57 7.65 0.45 -12.30
C ILE A 57 6.48 1.41 -12.02
N VAL A 58 6.69 2.54 -11.35
CA VAL A 58 5.59 3.50 -11.11
C VAL A 58 5.06 4.07 -12.43
N ARG A 59 5.93 4.32 -13.43
CA ARG A 59 5.51 4.76 -14.77
C ARG A 59 4.81 3.65 -15.56
N GLU A 60 5.23 2.41 -15.40
CA GLU A 60 4.56 1.25 -16.01
C GLU A 60 3.17 1.04 -15.41
N VAL A 61 3.03 1.15 -14.09
CA VAL A 61 1.73 1.11 -13.40
C VAL A 61 0.83 2.21 -13.92
N ASP A 62 1.34 3.44 -14.07
CA ASP A 62 0.59 4.55 -14.64
C ASP A 62 0.16 4.29 -16.10
N ALA A 63 1.06 3.75 -16.93
CA ALA A 63 0.76 3.37 -18.31
C ALA A 63 -0.31 2.27 -18.42
N LEU A 64 -0.47 1.45 -17.37
CA LEU A 64 -1.54 0.46 -17.22
C LEU A 64 -2.79 1.04 -16.55
N CYS A 65 -2.91 2.37 -16.50
CA CYS A 65 -4.03 3.11 -15.90
C CYS A 65 -4.15 2.92 -14.37
N GLY A 66 -3.06 2.56 -13.70
CA GLY A 66 -2.94 2.56 -12.24
C GLY A 66 -2.77 3.98 -11.68
N TYR A 67 -2.98 4.15 -10.39
CA TYR A 67 -3.13 5.49 -9.79
C TYR A 67 -1.87 5.98 -9.06
N SER A 68 -0.87 5.12 -8.83
CA SER A 68 0.34 5.47 -8.08
C SER A 68 1.13 6.62 -8.70
N GLY A 69 1.22 6.70 -10.04
CA GLY A 69 1.88 7.81 -10.74
C GLY A 69 1.17 9.13 -10.48
N ILE A 70 -0.15 9.15 -10.71
CA ILE A 70 -1.04 10.28 -10.45
C ILE A 70 -0.93 10.76 -9.00
N VAL A 71 -1.11 9.87 -8.02
CA VAL A 71 -1.04 10.22 -6.60
C VAL A 71 0.34 10.76 -6.21
N THR A 72 1.40 10.19 -6.79
CA THR A 72 2.77 10.67 -6.59
C THR A 72 2.91 12.11 -7.04
N ASP A 73 2.45 12.45 -8.24
CA ASP A 73 2.60 13.80 -8.79
C ASP A 73 1.79 14.84 -8.01
N TYR A 74 0.56 14.52 -7.60
CA TYR A 74 -0.29 15.43 -6.81
C TYR A 74 0.28 15.80 -5.44
N THR A 75 1.16 14.97 -4.89
CA THR A 75 1.60 15.06 -3.49
C THR A 75 3.11 15.23 -3.36
N MET A 76 3.77 15.49 -4.49
CA MET A 76 5.20 15.65 -4.60
C MET A 76 5.66 16.98 -4.00
N VAL A 77 6.70 16.90 -3.17
CA VAL A 77 7.39 18.05 -2.58
C VAL A 77 8.70 18.32 -3.32
N GLN A 78 9.33 17.29 -3.89
CA GLN A 78 10.57 17.40 -4.66
C GLN A 78 10.63 16.28 -5.72
N PHE A 79 10.97 16.63 -6.97
CA PHE A 79 11.31 15.68 -8.02
C PHE A 79 12.82 15.65 -8.28
N ARG A 80 13.40 14.48 -8.56
CA ARG A 80 14.73 14.34 -9.18
C ARG A 80 14.77 13.16 -10.16
N MET A 81 15.38 13.39 -11.32
CA MET A 81 15.79 12.32 -12.23
C MET A 81 17.15 11.76 -11.81
N LEU A 82 17.18 10.52 -11.33
CA LEU A 82 18.42 9.84 -10.96
C LEU A 82 19.20 9.40 -12.20
N ASN A 83 20.54 9.30 -12.06
CA ASN A 83 21.47 8.81 -13.08
C ASN A 83 21.46 9.60 -14.40
N ARG A 84 21.17 10.91 -14.36
CA ARG A 84 21.07 11.75 -15.58
C ARG A 84 22.31 11.70 -16.47
N SER A 85 23.50 11.52 -15.89
CA SER A 85 24.78 11.40 -16.60
C SER A 85 25.02 10.06 -17.32
N LYS A 86 24.23 9.01 -17.04
CA LYS A 86 24.44 7.64 -17.56
C LYS A 86 23.57 7.30 -18.78
N GLY A 87 22.88 8.29 -19.34
CA GLY A 87 22.02 8.14 -20.51
C GLY A 87 20.59 7.63 -20.21
N PRO A 88 19.64 7.78 -21.15
CA PRO A 88 18.20 7.61 -20.91
C PRO A 88 17.78 6.24 -20.38
N ALA A 89 18.46 5.16 -20.78
CA ALA A 89 18.18 3.82 -20.30
C ALA A 89 18.41 3.66 -18.78
N MET A 90 19.26 4.50 -18.18
CA MET A 90 19.57 4.47 -16.75
C MET A 90 18.78 5.50 -15.93
N TRP A 91 18.05 6.40 -16.60
CA TRP A 91 17.29 7.47 -15.97
C TRP A 91 16.13 6.91 -15.16
N SER A 92 16.00 7.37 -13.91
CA SER A 92 14.98 6.85 -13.00
C SER A 92 14.32 7.98 -12.21
N PRO A 93 13.01 8.24 -12.38
CA PRO A 93 12.33 9.29 -11.65
C PRO A 93 12.23 8.94 -10.17
N ARG A 94 12.34 9.95 -9.32
CA ARG A 94 12.18 9.86 -7.87
C ARG A 94 11.50 11.11 -7.34
N ALA A 95 10.47 10.95 -6.52
CA ALA A 95 9.83 12.03 -5.79
C ALA A 95 9.98 11.84 -4.28
N GLN A 96 10.15 12.94 -3.56
CA GLN A 96 9.76 13.03 -2.14
C GLN A 96 8.29 13.46 -2.10
N ASN A 97 7.49 12.83 -1.24
CA ASN A 97 6.06 13.06 -1.13
C ASN A 97 5.70 13.47 0.29
N ASP A 98 4.73 14.39 0.41
CA ASP A 98 4.09 14.63 1.69
C ASP A 98 3.28 13.37 2.07
N ARG A 99 3.65 12.74 3.19
CA ARG A 99 3.04 11.46 3.62
C ARG A 99 1.55 11.59 3.91
N MET A 100 1.12 12.72 4.45
CA MET A 100 -0.28 12.96 4.82
C MET A 100 -1.10 13.25 3.57
N ALA A 101 -0.59 14.11 2.69
CA ALA A 101 -1.23 14.41 1.41
C ALA A 101 -1.32 13.15 0.54
N PHE A 102 -0.28 12.30 0.51
CA PHE A 102 -0.26 11.02 -0.22
C PHE A 102 -1.39 10.09 0.22
N ALA A 103 -1.52 9.84 1.53
CA ALA A 103 -2.59 9.02 2.08
C ALA A 103 -3.98 9.62 1.82
N ALA A 104 -4.12 10.95 2.00
CA ALA A 104 -5.37 11.66 1.76
C ALA A 104 -5.78 11.65 0.28
N GLN A 105 -4.82 11.72 -0.64
CA GLN A 105 -5.09 11.68 -2.08
C GLN A 105 -5.52 10.28 -2.53
N TRP A 106 -4.85 9.23 -2.04
CA TRP A 106 -5.31 7.85 -2.26
C TRP A 106 -6.75 7.64 -1.80
N ARG A 107 -7.03 8.05 -0.56
CA ARG A 107 -8.37 7.93 0.01
C ARG A 107 -9.42 8.67 -0.83
N ARG A 108 -9.15 9.92 -1.21
CA ARG A 108 -10.05 10.71 -2.06
C ARG A 108 -10.33 10.04 -3.40
N MET A 109 -9.30 9.52 -4.07
CA MET A 109 -9.47 8.86 -5.37
C MET A 109 -10.25 7.54 -5.26
N LEU A 110 -10.01 6.76 -4.20
CA LEU A 110 -10.76 5.53 -3.94
C LEU A 110 -12.23 5.82 -3.60
N GLU A 111 -12.50 6.78 -2.70
CA GLU A 111 -13.85 7.16 -2.29
C GLU A 111 -14.67 7.81 -3.42
N ALA A 112 -14.00 8.41 -4.41
CA ALA A 112 -14.65 8.96 -5.60
C ALA A 112 -15.05 7.88 -6.63
N HIS A 113 -14.55 6.65 -6.52
CA HIS A 113 -14.82 5.60 -7.50
C HIS A 113 -16.14 4.87 -7.16
N PRO A 114 -17.17 4.88 -8.04
CA PRO A 114 -18.52 4.41 -7.70
C PRO A 114 -18.64 2.90 -7.46
N ASN A 115 -17.67 2.12 -7.95
CA ASN A 115 -17.66 0.66 -7.79
C ASN A 115 -16.87 0.14 -6.56
N ILE A 116 -16.34 1.04 -5.71
CA ILE A 116 -15.53 0.65 -4.55
C ILE A 116 -16.31 0.93 -3.26
N ASP A 117 -16.71 -0.13 -2.58
CA ASP A 117 -17.22 -0.07 -1.21
C ASP A 117 -16.08 -0.28 -0.20
N PHE A 118 -16.27 0.19 1.03
CA PHE A 118 -15.31 0.06 2.11
C PHE A 118 -15.90 -0.67 3.31
N TRP A 119 -15.06 -1.46 3.98
CA TRP A 119 -15.40 -2.05 5.27
C TRP A 119 -14.23 -1.96 6.24
N GLN A 120 -14.46 -1.40 7.42
CA GLN A 120 -13.43 -1.28 8.44
C GLN A 120 -13.49 -2.44 9.43
N GLU A 121 -12.69 -3.48 9.18
CA GLU A 121 -12.58 -4.61 10.09
C GLU A 121 -11.34 -5.47 9.79
N MET A 122 -11.00 -6.38 10.71
CA MET A 122 -10.02 -7.42 10.45
C MET A 122 -10.69 -8.58 9.71
N VAL A 123 -10.11 -8.99 8.58
CA VAL A 123 -10.42 -10.29 7.96
C VAL A 123 -9.62 -11.37 8.68
N THR A 124 -10.31 -12.40 9.17
CA THR A 124 -9.73 -13.50 9.95
C THR A 124 -9.57 -14.77 9.13
N GLY A 125 -10.30 -14.89 8.00
CA GLY A 125 -10.20 -16.04 7.11
C GLY A 125 -10.90 -15.84 5.77
N LEU A 126 -10.72 -16.82 4.89
CA LEU A 126 -11.34 -16.96 3.59
C LEU A 126 -12.50 -17.97 3.68
N ILE A 127 -13.57 -17.71 2.94
CA ILE A 127 -14.59 -18.71 2.68
C ILE A 127 -14.10 -19.52 1.48
N VAL A 128 -13.82 -20.81 1.66
CA VAL A 128 -13.33 -21.69 0.59
C VAL A 128 -14.29 -22.86 0.39
N LYS A 129 -14.74 -23.04 -0.86
CA LYS A 129 -15.62 -24.16 -1.26
C LYS A 129 -15.01 -24.84 -2.47
N ASP A 130 -14.81 -26.16 -2.40
CA ASP A 130 -14.26 -26.96 -3.49
C ASP A 130 -12.96 -26.39 -4.10
N GLY A 131 -12.05 -25.92 -3.23
CA GLY A 131 -10.78 -25.30 -3.63
C GLY A 131 -10.89 -23.89 -4.20
N ARG A 132 -12.08 -23.28 -4.21
CA ARG A 132 -12.33 -21.92 -4.71
C ARG A 132 -12.59 -20.94 -3.56
N ALA A 133 -11.96 -19.77 -3.61
CA ALA A 133 -12.29 -18.66 -2.73
C ALA A 133 -13.66 -18.05 -3.09
N CYS A 134 -14.55 -17.97 -2.11
CA CYS A 134 -15.95 -17.55 -2.24
C CYS A 134 -16.31 -16.35 -1.34
N GLY A 135 -15.33 -15.74 -0.68
CA GLY A 135 -15.55 -14.61 0.22
C GLY A 135 -14.59 -14.60 1.40
N VAL A 136 -14.93 -13.83 2.42
CA VAL A 136 -14.12 -13.65 3.63
C VAL A 136 -14.94 -13.72 4.91
N TYR A 137 -14.29 -14.15 5.99
CA TYR A 137 -14.76 -14.05 7.37
C TYR A 137 -14.13 -12.84 8.04
N THR A 138 -14.94 -12.07 8.78
CA THR A 138 -14.45 -10.94 9.58
C THR A 138 -14.27 -11.31 11.05
N GLY A 139 -13.62 -10.44 11.83
CA GLY A 139 -13.38 -10.62 13.26
C GLY A 139 -14.65 -10.66 14.11
N LEU A 140 -15.73 -10.04 13.65
CA LEU A 140 -17.07 -10.07 14.24
C LEU A 140 -17.86 -11.32 13.83
N GLY A 141 -17.27 -12.22 13.05
CA GLY A 141 -17.91 -13.44 12.58
C GLY A 141 -18.87 -13.22 11.40
N LEU A 142 -18.74 -12.11 10.67
CA LEU A 142 -19.55 -11.86 9.48
C LEU A 142 -19.00 -12.63 8.29
N GLU A 143 -19.90 -13.11 7.46
CA GLU A 143 -19.59 -13.68 6.14
C GLU A 143 -19.87 -12.65 5.05
N ILE A 144 -18.84 -12.32 4.29
CA ILE A 144 -18.96 -11.43 3.13
C ILE A 144 -18.67 -12.24 1.87
N PRO A 145 -19.69 -12.50 1.04
CA PRO A 145 -19.52 -13.30 -0.18
C PRO A 145 -18.79 -12.52 -1.28
N GLY A 146 -17.88 -13.19 -1.98
CA GLY A 146 -17.10 -12.63 -3.07
C GLY A 146 -16.74 -13.67 -4.13
N ARG A 147 -16.62 -13.26 -5.40
CA ARG A 147 -16.23 -14.17 -6.49
C ARG A 147 -14.73 -14.44 -6.56
N SER A 148 -13.94 -13.53 -6.01
CA SER A 148 -12.48 -13.58 -5.90
C SER A 148 -12.01 -12.76 -4.68
N VAL A 149 -10.81 -13.07 -4.17
CA VAL A 149 -10.20 -12.38 -3.03
C VAL A 149 -8.75 -12.04 -3.35
N VAL A 150 -8.33 -10.80 -3.11
CA VAL A 150 -6.95 -10.34 -3.22
C VAL A 150 -6.40 -10.02 -1.84
N LEU A 151 -5.38 -10.77 -1.41
CA LEU A 151 -4.74 -10.58 -0.11
C LEU A 151 -3.54 -9.62 -0.23
N THR A 152 -3.61 -8.45 0.42
CA THR A 152 -2.56 -7.43 0.42
C THR A 152 -2.17 -7.00 1.84
N ASN A 153 -1.98 -7.99 2.71
CA ASN A 153 -1.86 -7.81 4.15
C ASN A 153 -0.55 -7.14 4.63
N GLY A 154 0.38 -6.81 3.73
CA GLY A 154 1.62 -6.11 4.05
C GLY A 154 2.40 -6.76 5.20
N THR A 155 2.76 -5.98 6.22
CA THR A 155 3.51 -6.43 7.39
C THR A 155 2.64 -6.94 8.53
N PHE A 156 1.32 -7.09 8.33
CA PHE A 156 0.37 -7.33 9.42
C PHE A 156 0.20 -8.82 9.79
N LEU A 157 0.31 -9.75 8.84
CA LEU A 157 0.14 -11.19 9.11
C LEU A 157 1.19 -11.68 10.09
N ASN A 158 0.75 -12.10 11.28
CA ASN A 158 1.63 -12.58 12.36
C ASN A 158 2.83 -11.64 12.61
N GLY A 159 2.59 -10.33 12.47
CA GLY A 159 3.56 -9.26 12.60
C GLY A 159 4.16 -9.17 14.00
N ILE A 160 5.47 -8.98 14.06
CA ILE A 160 6.24 -8.79 15.30
C ILE A 160 7.14 -7.59 15.13
N ILE A 161 7.05 -6.65 16.07
CA ILE A 161 7.91 -5.47 16.14
C ILE A 161 9.12 -5.77 17.01
N HIS A 162 10.29 -5.36 16.55
CA HIS A 162 11.57 -5.52 17.24
C HIS A 162 12.18 -4.15 17.55
N ILE A 163 12.43 -3.87 18.83
CA ILE A 163 13.14 -2.66 19.29
C ILE A 163 14.22 -3.10 20.29
N GLY A 164 15.47 -3.19 19.82
CA GLY A 164 16.54 -3.84 20.58
C GLY A 164 16.14 -5.29 20.92
N GLU A 165 16.15 -5.61 22.21
CA GLU A 165 15.73 -6.92 22.72
C GLU A 165 14.20 -7.04 22.88
N LYS A 166 13.47 -5.92 22.93
CA LYS A 166 12.02 -5.92 23.13
C LYS A 166 11.30 -6.42 21.87
N ARG A 167 10.31 -7.29 22.08
CA ARG A 167 9.46 -7.85 21.03
C ARG A 167 8.00 -7.75 21.46
N PHE A 168 7.14 -7.30 20.55
CA PHE A 168 5.70 -7.25 20.77
C PHE A 168 4.94 -7.45 19.46
N GLY A 169 3.71 -7.96 19.56
CA GLY A 169 2.86 -8.17 18.39
C GLY A 169 2.42 -6.86 17.77
N GLY A 170 2.51 -6.75 16.45
CA GLY A 170 2.06 -5.57 15.72
C GLY A 170 2.43 -5.63 14.24
N GLY A 171 1.56 -5.11 13.38
CA GLY A 171 1.84 -4.98 11.95
C GLY A 171 2.70 -3.76 11.64
N ARG A 172 2.44 -2.67 12.36
CA ARG A 172 3.17 -1.38 12.33
C ARG A 172 3.18 -0.81 13.75
N ALA A 173 4.06 0.15 14.01
CA ALA A 173 4.11 0.79 15.33
C ALA A 173 2.76 1.43 15.69
N GLY A 174 2.15 0.98 16.79
CA GLY A 174 0.81 1.42 17.23
C GLY A 174 -0.36 0.66 16.60
N GLU A 175 -0.11 -0.33 15.73
CA GLU A 175 -1.16 -1.10 15.04
C GLU A 175 -1.03 -2.60 15.33
N SER A 176 -2.14 -3.24 15.70
CA SER A 176 -2.21 -4.67 16.00
C SER A 176 -1.83 -5.54 14.80
N ALA A 177 -1.28 -6.72 15.06
CA ALA A 177 -1.08 -7.74 14.04
C ALA A 177 -2.41 -8.40 13.64
N ALA A 178 -2.48 -8.93 12.42
CA ALA A 178 -3.57 -9.78 11.95
C ALA A 178 -3.21 -11.26 12.16
N ARG A 179 -4.21 -12.09 12.47
CA ARG A 179 -4.08 -13.54 12.72
C ARG A 179 -5.20 -14.31 12.00
N GLY A 180 -5.03 -15.61 11.80
CA GLY A 180 -6.03 -16.51 11.22
C GLY A 180 -5.77 -16.84 9.75
N ILE A 181 -5.54 -15.82 8.92
CA ILE A 181 -5.31 -16.01 7.47
C ILE A 181 -4.07 -16.87 7.20
N THR A 182 -2.97 -16.67 7.94
CA THR A 182 -1.72 -17.44 7.70
C THR A 182 -1.93 -18.92 8.01
N GLU A 183 -2.55 -19.22 9.15
CA GLU A 183 -2.84 -20.59 9.58
C GLU A 183 -3.76 -21.30 8.59
N GLN A 184 -4.76 -20.59 8.07
CA GLN A 184 -5.66 -21.13 7.06
C GLN A 184 -4.95 -21.40 5.73
N LEU A 185 -4.10 -20.49 5.24
CA LEU A 185 -3.34 -20.71 4.01
C LEU A 185 -2.43 -21.93 4.14
N VAL A 186 -1.77 -22.11 5.29
CA VAL A 186 -0.96 -23.31 5.56
C VAL A 186 -1.83 -24.57 5.54
N ALA A 187 -3.03 -24.55 6.13
CA ALA A 187 -3.97 -25.67 6.08
C ALA A 187 -4.45 -26.00 4.65
N LEU A 188 -4.45 -25.02 3.74
CA LEU A 188 -4.76 -25.18 2.32
C LEU A 188 -3.54 -25.63 1.47
N GLY A 189 -2.38 -25.86 2.09
CA GLY A 189 -1.19 -26.37 1.42
C GLY A 189 -0.17 -25.30 1.00
N PHE A 190 -0.30 -24.05 1.46
CA PHE A 190 0.72 -23.02 1.23
C PHE A 190 1.88 -23.13 2.23
N GLU A 191 3.08 -22.83 1.75
CA GLU A 191 4.23 -22.63 2.63
C GLU A 191 4.23 -21.20 3.21
N SER A 192 4.66 -21.07 4.46
CA SER A 192 4.81 -19.76 5.11
C SER A 192 6.23 -19.58 5.66
N GLY A 193 6.76 -18.37 5.50
CA GLY A 193 8.06 -17.96 6.02
C GLY A 193 7.96 -16.61 6.73
N ARG A 194 9.09 -16.14 7.28
CA ARG A 194 9.17 -14.82 7.93
C ARG A 194 10.25 -13.97 7.30
N MET A 195 9.89 -12.73 6.97
CA MET A 195 10.83 -11.70 6.55
C MET A 195 10.91 -10.61 7.63
N LYS A 196 12.05 -9.92 7.68
CA LYS A 196 12.26 -8.79 8.59
C LYS A 196 12.81 -7.60 7.82
N THR A 197 12.22 -6.44 8.06
CA THR A 197 12.65 -5.15 7.51
C THR A 197 12.75 -4.12 8.63
N GLY A 198 13.56 -3.08 8.42
CA GLY A 198 13.74 -1.99 9.38
C GLY A 198 13.23 -0.67 8.83
N THR A 199 12.92 0.26 9.73
CA THR A 199 12.65 1.67 9.40
C THR A 199 13.53 2.54 10.30
N PRO A 200 14.10 3.65 9.79
CA PRO A 200 14.88 4.55 10.61
C PRO A 200 14.00 5.25 11.67
N PRO A 201 14.59 5.76 12.77
CA PRO A 201 13.86 6.59 13.72
C PRO A 201 13.29 7.84 13.03
N ARG A 202 12.26 8.44 13.64
CA ARG A 202 11.75 9.76 13.24
C ARG A 202 12.38 10.80 14.16
N LEU A 203 12.95 11.84 13.56
CA LEU A 203 13.66 12.91 14.26
C LEU A 203 12.82 14.19 14.23
N ASP A 204 12.91 15.01 15.28
CA ASP A 204 12.34 16.35 15.30
C ASP A 204 13.20 17.27 14.43
N GLY A 205 12.63 17.85 13.37
CA GLY A 205 13.37 18.73 12.46
C GLY A 205 13.98 19.96 13.15
N ARG A 206 13.39 20.42 14.26
CA ARG A 206 13.87 21.60 15.00
C ARG A 206 15.18 21.36 15.75
N THR A 207 15.54 20.10 15.98
CA THR A 207 16.77 19.72 16.69
C THR A 207 17.94 19.43 15.74
N ILE A 208 17.74 19.62 14.44
CA ILE A 208 18.73 19.38 13.41
C ILE A 208 19.44 20.69 13.04
N ASP A 209 20.77 20.68 13.09
CA ASP A 209 21.61 21.77 12.60
C ASP A 209 21.80 21.66 11.08
N TYR A 210 20.89 22.29 10.33
CA TYR A 210 20.92 22.31 8.86
C TYR A 210 22.08 23.13 8.29
N ALA A 211 22.69 24.06 9.05
CA ALA A 211 23.79 24.89 8.56
C ALA A 211 25.06 24.07 8.28
N ARG A 212 25.16 22.88 8.87
CA ARG A 212 26.27 21.93 8.67
C ARG A 212 26.03 20.91 7.56
N MET A 213 24.87 20.97 6.89
CA MET A 213 24.46 19.99 5.88
C MET A 213 24.57 20.56 4.47
N GLU A 214 24.75 19.67 3.49
CA GLU A 214 24.70 20.03 2.08
C GLU A 214 23.25 20.02 1.57
N VAL A 215 22.82 21.11 0.94
CA VAL A 215 21.49 21.20 0.33
C VAL A 215 21.46 20.39 -0.98
N GLN A 216 20.45 19.55 -1.13
CA GLN A 216 20.20 18.81 -2.36
C GLN A 216 18.87 19.23 -2.99
N PRO A 217 18.87 20.15 -3.97
CA PRO A 217 17.64 20.63 -4.60
C PRO A 217 16.99 19.57 -5.51
N GLY A 218 15.72 19.81 -5.83
CA GLY A 218 15.02 19.09 -6.91
C GLY A 218 15.48 19.55 -8.29
N ASP A 219 15.01 18.87 -9.32
CA ASP A 219 15.13 19.35 -10.70
C ASP A 219 14.17 20.53 -10.95
N ASP A 220 14.58 21.49 -11.80
CA ASP A 220 13.78 22.63 -12.24
C ASP A 220 13.84 22.77 -13.77
N PRO A 221 12.69 22.67 -14.49
CA PRO A 221 11.37 22.32 -13.98
C PRO A 221 11.33 20.87 -13.46
N PRO A 222 10.47 20.56 -12.47
CA PRO A 222 10.32 19.20 -11.99
C PRO A 222 9.73 18.29 -13.09
N GLY A 223 10.21 17.05 -13.15
CA GLY A 223 9.59 16.01 -13.96
C GLY A 223 8.32 15.48 -13.31
N LYS A 224 7.70 14.48 -13.97
CA LYS A 224 6.47 13.83 -13.51
C LYS A 224 6.54 12.31 -13.67
N PHE A 225 5.71 11.59 -12.93
CA PHE A 225 5.52 10.15 -13.07
C PHE A 225 4.41 9.82 -14.06
N SER A 226 3.26 10.49 -13.90
CA SER A 226 2.06 10.30 -14.70
C SER A 226 2.23 10.76 -16.15
N TYR A 227 1.71 9.98 -17.09
CA TYR A 227 1.59 10.39 -18.48
C TYR A 227 0.38 11.30 -18.72
N THR A 228 -0.63 11.23 -17.85
CA THR A 228 -1.80 12.13 -17.83
C THR A 228 -1.51 13.45 -17.11
#